data_AF-A0AA47LYX6-F1
#
_entry.id   AF-A0AA47LYX6-F1
#
_cell.length_a   1.000
_cell.length_b   1.000
_cell.length_c   1.000
_cell.angle_alpha   90.00
_cell.angle_beta   90.00
_cell.angle_gamma   90.00
#
_symmetry.space_group_name_H-M   'P 1'
#
loop_
_entity.id
_entity.type
_entity.pdbx_description
1 polymer ?
#
loop_
_entity_poly.entity_id
_entity_poly.type
_entity_poly.pdbx_seq_one_letter_code
_entity_poly.pdbx_strand_id
1 'polypeptide(L)'
;MSQSTSRPSELYQLVVCLSVCVSLSLFLHILPCHLPSLSQLPAAAYRAFSQMARPLQALLTVLEGCTFCQNAAYLKRSLLIEFKKWLQDHPQVTLASLPEEQTLALRHRALEQLYPLMRVPGIVKHFIDIYQLKQMEPTAIAQHVVRLKALNLHCDAVTFSVRMEVQHVLDMEDMCIPLLLKGKVTLAENFVSGHPDLELRLVTLLDSWCDPFFNLDTVTGLYPDLFLNQSTLDNLTPKIVSKHVFRLIGKFNIDPALCHHSVHMRKKASLRFLMEKRFRRKDIDEENWRDHTKQIIADDPEMQIYLDAILPQYCKAKQAAKLSQMFRDGPDTQKSSLNDTPQSAEWAAPEQHSDRFYQLPISRDNVHVLDTLEDLQKCREVVFKEGGSVGVDMEWSAGFGNVGPQRVALVQLAIPDQVFILDMCSTGLGQHPHTLDFMTSFFCDTKVRKLGYALEGDLKYLQTTWSLPEPLKTACVLDLLSLHQKIKQFKTKRCSEKGLSHLVKHVLGKPLDKKEQLSYWDRRPLHQSQIRYAASDAFCLLEVYTAVSREPSRYGLTAEQLAV
;
A
#
# COMPACT_ATOMS: atom_id res chain seq x y z
N MET A 1 65.33 -50.58 -15.11
CA MET A 1 65.17 -49.29 -15.82
C MET A 1 63.68 -48.98 -15.88
N SER A 2 63.22 -48.09 -15.02
CA SER A 2 61.83 -47.63 -14.95
C SER A 2 61.58 -46.59 -16.04
N GLN A 3 60.77 -46.93 -17.05
CA GLN A 3 60.22 -45.92 -17.95
C GLN A 3 58.97 -45.31 -17.28
N SER A 4 59.09 -44.03 -16.96
CA SER A 4 57.99 -43.17 -16.52
C SER A 4 57.03 -42.93 -17.68
N THR A 5 55.85 -43.51 -17.63
CA THR A 5 54.71 -43.05 -18.43
C THR A 5 54.00 -41.95 -17.64
N SER A 6 54.36 -40.69 -17.94
CA SER A 6 53.64 -39.52 -17.45
C SER A 6 52.21 -39.54 -18.00
N ARG A 7 51.22 -39.76 -17.13
CA ARG A 7 49.82 -39.51 -17.47
C ARG A 7 49.66 -38.02 -17.80
N PRO A 8 48.99 -37.65 -18.91
CA PRO A 8 48.75 -36.26 -19.24
C PRO A 8 47.90 -35.62 -18.13
N SER A 9 48.22 -34.38 -17.75
CA SER A 9 47.47 -33.61 -16.75
C SER A 9 46.00 -33.50 -17.15
N GLU A 10 45.07 -33.62 -16.20
CA GLU A 10 43.62 -33.58 -16.42
C GLU A 10 43.12 -32.30 -17.12
N LEU A 11 43.85 -31.18 -17.03
CA LEU A 11 43.64 -29.98 -17.85
C LEU A 11 43.77 -30.23 -19.35
N TYR A 12 44.69 -31.10 -19.74
CA TYR A 12 44.98 -31.42 -21.13
C TYR A 12 43.80 -32.17 -21.75
N GLN A 13 43.08 -33.01 -20.99
CA GLN A 13 41.85 -33.66 -21.47
C GLN A 13 40.68 -32.68 -21.59
N LEU A 14 40.53 -31.71 -20.68
CA LEU A 14 39.50 -30.67 -20.80
C LEU A 14 39.75 -29.74 -22.01
N VAL A 15 41.02 -29.39 -22.24
CA VAL A 15 41.45 -28.54 -23.37
C VAL A 15 41.36 -29.30 -24.71
N VAL A 16 41.74 -30.58 -24.76
CA VAL A 16 41.58 -31.42 -25.96
C VAL A 16 40.09 -31.71 -26.26
N CYS A 17 39.24 -31.86 -25.23
CA CYS A 17 37.79 -32.04 -25.42
C CYS A 17 37.07 -30.76 -25.89
N LEU A 18 37.62 -29.58 -25.58
CA LEU A 18 37.12 -28.29 -26.10
C LEU A 18 37.71 -27.95 -27.48
N SER A 19 38.91 -28.45 -27.82
CA SER A 19 39.58 -28.19 -29.10
C SER A 19 39.22 -29.17 -30.22
N VAL A 20 38.75 -30.38 -29.90
CA VAL A 20 38.40 -31.44 -30.87
C VAL A 20 36.88 -31.63 -30.92
N CYS A 21 36.15 -30.67 -31.48
CA CYS A 21 34.75 -30.88 -31.85
C CYS A 21 34.68 -31.74 -33.13
N VAL A 22 34.74 -33.07 -32.96
CA VAL A 22 34.05 -34.01 -33.86
C VAL A 22 33.05 -34.90 -33.11
N SER A 23 33.08 -34.99 -31.78
CA SER A 23 31.94 -35.57 -31.05
C SER A 23 31.84 -35.09 -29.61
N LEU A 24 30.87 -34.20 -29.37
CA LEU A 24 30.43 -33.73 -28.05
C LEU A 24 29.93 -34.87 -27.12
N SER A 25 29.75 -36.08 -27.64
CA SER A 25 29.44 -37.29 -26.88
C SER A 25 30.48 -37.58 -25.79
N LEU A 26 31.76 -37.29 -26.05
CA LEU A 26 32.84 -37.47 -25.07
C LEU A 26 32.81 -36.41 -23.96
N PHE A 27 32.44 -35.17 -24.27
CA PHE A 27 32.34 -34.07 -23.29
C PHE A 27 31.26 -34.35 -22.24
N LEU A 28 30.17 -35.03 -22.63
CA LEU A 28 29.07 -35.40 -21.76
C LEU A 28 29.35 -36.65 -20.90
N HIS A 29 30.17 -37.60 -21.36
CA HIS A 29 30.51 -38.81 -20.61
C HIS A 29 31.57 -38.59 -19.52
N ILE A 30 32.42 -37.56 -19.63
CA ILE A 30 33.55 -37.33 -18.71
C ILE A 30 33.15 -36.44 -17.51
N LEU A 31 32.09 -35.62 -17.64
CA LEU A 31 31.69 -34.69 -16.58
C LEU A 31 31.19 -35.30 -15.25
N PRO A 32 30.67 -36.54 -15.16
CA PRO A 32 30.23 -37.08 -13.87
C PRO A 32 31.37 -37.37 -12.89
N CYS A 33 32.63 -37.46 -13.34
CA CYS A 33 33.69 -38.04 -12.51
C CYS A 33 34.75 -37.04 -12.01
N HIS A 34 35.30 -36.12 -12.81
CA HIS A 34 36.40 -35.26 -12.35
C HIS A 34 36.36 -33.85 -12.96
N LEU A 35 35.83 -32.87 -12.21
CA LEU A 35 36.02 -31.44 -12.51
C LEU A 35 37.42 -31.02 -12.02
N PRO A 36 38.26 -30.37 -12.84
CA PRO A 36 39.47 -29.70 -12.34
C PRO A 36 39.08 -28.60 -11.35
N SER A 37 40.02 -28.14 -10.53
CA SER A 37 39.78 -27.09 -9.54
C SER A 37 38.96 -25.95 -10.16
N LEU A 38 37.78 -25.64 -9.58
CA LEU A 38 36.79 -24.66 -10.08
C LEU A 38 37.41 -23.28 -10.44
N SER A 39 38.60 -22.99 -9.90
CA SER A 39 39.41 -21.80 -10.19
C SER A 39 39.94 -21.68 -11.62
N GLN A 40 40.07 -22.78 -12.38
CA GLN A 40 40.67 -22.76 -13.73
C GLN A 40 39.65 -22.78 -14.87
N LEU A 41 38.39 -23.04 -14.55
CA LEU A 41 37.28 -23.08 -15.50
C LEU A 41 37.19 -21.81 -16.39
N PRO A 42 37.37 -20.58 -15.84
CA PRO A 42 37.23 -19.38 -16.65
C PRO A 42 38.23 -19.28 -17.81
N ALA A 43 39.51 -19.51 -17.52
CA ALA A 43 40.57 -19.45 -18.51
C ALA A 43 40.46 -20.56 -19.57
N ALA A 44 40.01 -21.75 -19.17
CA ALA A 44 39.77 -22.86 -20.09
C ALA A 44 38.60 -22.57 -21.03
N ALA A 45 37.50 -22.03 -20.51
CA ALA A 45 36.33 -21.65 -21.31
C ALA A 45 36.69 -20.56 -22.34
N TYR A 46 37.41 -19.52 -21.93
CA TYR A 46 37.83 -18.43 -22.83
C TYR A 46 38.68 -18.93 -24.01
N ARG A 47 39.66 -19.81 -23.74
CA ARG A 47 40.50 -20.41 -24.79
C ARG A 47 39.68 -21.29 -25.73
N ALA A 48 38.75 -22.06 -25.18
CA ALA A 48 37.89 -22.95 -25.95
C ALA A 48 37.02 -22.18 -26.96
N PHE A 49 36.39 -21.08 -26.56
CA PHE A 49 35.56 -20.27 -27.47
C PHE A 49 36.37 -19.72 -28.65
N SER A 50 37.64 -19.39 -28.44
CA SER A 50 38.55 -18.91 -29.49
C SER A 50 38.89 -19.97 -30.55
N GLN A 51 38.73 -21.26 -30.21
CA GLN A 51 39.05 -22.39 -31.09
C GLN A 51 37.80 -22.96 -31.81
N MET A 52 36.60 -22.49 -31.45
CA MET A 52 35.35 -22.99 -32.01
C MET A 52 35.01 -22.30 -33.32
N ALA A 53 34.67 -23.07 -34.35
CA ALA A 53 34.25 -22.53 -35.65
C ALA A 53 32.87 -21.81 -35.58
N ARG A 54 31.98 -22.24 -34.67
CA ARG A 54 30.64 -21.66 -34.47
C ARG A 54 30.36 -21.38 -32.99
N PRO A 55 30.97 -20.34 -32.39
CA PRO A 55 30.94 -20.12 -30.94
C PRO A 55 29.52 -19.95 -30.37
N LEU A 56 28.62 -19.24 -31.07
CA LEU A 56 27.22 -19.06 -30.66
C LEU A 56 26.46 -20.39 -30.60
N GLN A 57 26.62 -21.24 -31.62
CA GLN A 57 26.00 -22.57 -31.63
C GLN A 57 26.58 -23.47 -30.54
N ALA A 58 27.90 -23.42 -30.36
CA ALA A 58 28.60 -24.25 -29.39
C ALA A 58 28.22 -23.91 -27.95
N LEU A 59 28.05 -22.62 -27.62
CA LEU A 59 27.57 -22.20 -26.30
C LEU A 59 26.22 -22.85 -25.96
N LEU A 60 25.23 -22.82 -26.87
CA LEU A 60 23.93 -23.48 -26.64
C LEU A 60 24.09 -24.97 -26.39
N THR A 61 24.88 -25.65 -27.23
CA THR A 61 25.10 -27.09 -27.09
C THR A 61 25.78 -27.46 -25.76
N VAL A 62 26.73 -26.66 -25.29
CA VAL A 62 27.37 -26.86 -23.97
C VAL A 62 26.36 -26.62 -22.84
N LEU A 63 25.54 -25.57 -22.92
CA LEU A 63 24.53 -25.27 -21.90
C LEU A 63 23.42 -26.33 -21.82
N GLU A 64 23.00 -26.87 -22.97
CA GLU A 64 22.09 -28.01 -23.09
C GLU A 64 22.68 -29.23 -22.35
N GLY A 65 23.97 -29.49 -22.56
CA GLY A 65 24.70 -30.58 -21.93
C GLY A 65 24.94 -30.45 -20.42
N CYS A 66 25.04 -29.23 -19.90
CA CYS A 66 25.28 -28.96 -18.48
C CYS A 66 24.11 -29.38 -17.56
N THR A 67 22.95 -29.72 -18.10
CA THR A 67 21.74 -30.06 -17.32
C THR A 67 21.92 -31.27 -16.41
N PHE A 68 22.80 -32.20 -16.75
CA PHE A 68 23.01 -33.46 -16.01
C PHE A 68 24.20 -33.41 -15.03
N CYS A 69 24.79 -32.24 -14.82
CA CYS A 69 26.05 -32.10 -14.10
C CYS A 69 25.85 -31.68 -12.64
N GLN A 70 26.71 -32.18 -11.75
CA GLN A 70 26.82 -31.60 -10.40
C GLN A 70 27.23 -30.13 -10.53
N ASN A 71 26.55 -29.23 -9.79
CA ASN A 71 26.74 -27.77 -9.88
C ASN A 71 26.39 -27.12 -11.24
N ALA A 72 25.43 -27.68 -11.99
CA ALA A 72 24.96 -27.14 -13.27
C ALA A 72 24.72 -25.61 -13.29
N ALA A 73 24.11 -25.05 -12.23
CA ALA A 73 23.85 -23.61 -12.14
C ALA A 73 25.14 -22.77 -12.12
N TYR A 74 26.17 -23.22 -11.39
CA TYR A 74 27.47 -22.53 -11.33
C TYR A 74 28.21 -22.63 -12.68
N LEU A 75 28.19 -23.80 -13.31
CA LEU A 75 28.80 -24.04 -14.62
C LEU A 75 28.17 -23.14 -15.69
N LYS A 76 26.84 -23.15 -15.80
CA LYS A 76 26.09 -22.30 -16.74
C LYS A 76 26.39 -20.82 -16.51
N ARG A 77 26.44 -20.38 -15.24
CA ARG A 77 26.79 -19.00 -14.88
C ARG A 77 28.21 -18.63 -15.33
N SER A 78 29.19 -19.47 -14.99
CA SER A 78 30.60 -19.20 -15.28
C SER A 78 30.86 -19.16 -16.79
N LEU A 79 30.32 -20.14 -17.54
CA LEU A 79 30.45 -20.20 -18.99
C LEU A 79 29.84 -18.98 -19.68
N LEU A 80 28.67 -18.51 -19.22
CA LEU A 80 28.02 -17.34 -19.82
C LEU A 80 28.73 -16.02 -19.53
N ILE A 81 29.26 -15.86 -18.32
CA ILE A 81 30.05 -14.69 -17.96
C ILE A 81 31.31 -14.62 -18.83
N GLU A 82 32.02 -15.75 -18.96
CA GLU A 82 33.24 -15.80 -19.77
C GLU A 82 32.96 -15.68 -21.26
N PHE A 83 31.87 -16.27 -21.76
CA PHE A 83 31.49 -16.10 -23.17
C PHE A 83 31.16 -14.64 -23.48
N LYS A 84 30.45 -13.95 -22.57
CA LYS A 84 30.18 -12.51 -22.73
C LYS A 84 31.47 -11.70 -22.75
N LYS A 85 32.40 -11.99 -21.85
CA LYS A 85 33.71 -11.32 -21.83
C LYS A 85 34.48 -11.57 -23.13
N TRP A 86 34.50 -12.82 -23.58
CA TRP A 86 35.11 -13.21 -24.85
C TRP A 86 34.50 -12.48 -26.05
N LEU A 87 33.18 -12.31 -26.10
CA LEU A 87 32.49 -11.54 -27.14
C LEU A 87 32.92 -10.07 -27.19
N GLN A 88 33.29 -9.44 -26.06
CA GLN A 88 33.77 -8.06 -26.03
C GLN A 88 35.09 -7.92 -26.81
N ASP A 89 35.93 -8.94 -26.75
CA ASP A 89 37.20 -8.99 -27.47
C ASP A 89 37.04 -9.50 -28.92
N HIS A 90 35.85 -10.01 -29.29
CA HIS A 90 35.55 -10.60 -30.60
C HIS A 90 34.20 -10.10 -31.19
N PRO A 91 34.05 -8.78 -31.43
CA PRO A 91 32.78 -8.18 -31.86
C PRO A 91 32.28 -8.68 -33.24
N GLN A 92 33.16 -9.27 -34.05
CA GLN A 92 32.80 -9.90 -35.32
C GLN A 92 31.88 -11.12 -35.16
N VAL A 93 31.82 -11.72 -33.98
CA VAL A 93 30.93 -12.86 -33.70
C VAL A 93 29.57 -12.33 -33.26
N THR A 94 28.69 -12.14 -34.23
CA THR A 94 27.35 -11.59 -34.02
C THR A 94 26.31 -12.40 -34.78
N LEU A 95 25.05 -12.40 -34.29
CA LEU A 95 23.95 -12.99 -35.05
C LEU A 95 23.73 -12.28 -36.39
N ALA A 96 24.06 -10.99 -36.50
CA ALA A 96 23.89 -10.21 -37.71
C ALA A 96 24.77 -10.68 -38.89
N SER A 97 25.83 -11.45 -38.62
CA SER A 97 26.71 -11.99 -39.65
C SER A 97 26.28 -13.37 -40.16
N LEU A 98 25.22 -13.95 -39.60
CA LEU A 98 24.70 -15.25 -39.97
C LEU A 98 23.48 -15.12 -40.91
N PRO A 99 23.24 -16.11 -41.79
CA PRO A 99 22.01 -16.19 -42.56
C PRO A 99 20.77 -16.18 -41.65
N GLU A 100 19.69 -15.55 -42.09
CA GLU A 100 18.45 -15.38 -41.31
C GLU A 100 17.91 -16.71 -40.76
N GLU A 101 17.90 -17.76 -41.57
CA GLU A 101 17.46 -19.10 -41.17
C GLU A 101 18.29 -19.67 -40.01
N GLN A 102 19.62 -19.47 -40.03
CA GLN A 102 20.50 -19.92 -38.95
C GLN A 102 20.31 -19.08 -37.68
N THR A 103 20.13 -17.77 -37.84
CA THR A 103 19.82 -16.86 -36.72
C THR A 103 18.51 -17.25 -36.05
N LEU A 104 17.46 -17.53 -36.82
CA LEU A 104 16.18 -17.97 -36.30
C LEU A 104 16.28 -19.32 -35.58
N ALA A 105 17.00 -20.29 -36.16
CA ALA A 105 17.23 -21.59 -35.53
C ALA A 105 17.98 -21.48 -34.19
N LEU A 106 19.02 -20.64 -34.12
CA LEU A 106 19.75 -20.36 -32.87
C LEU A 106 18.86 -19.69 -31.83
N ARG A 107 18.03 -18.72 -32.25
CA ARG A 107 17.08 -18.04 -31.37
C ARG A 107 16.04 -19.00 -30.78
N HIS A 108 15.46 -19.89 -31.58
CA HIS A 108 14.54 -20.93 -31.08
C HIS A 108 15.23 -21.88 -30.10
N ARG A 109 16.43 -22.36 -30.41
CA ARG A 109 17.21 -23.19 -29.46
C ARG A 109 17.53 -22.45 -28.17
N ALA A 110 17.89 -21.17 -28.27
CA ALA A 110 18.17 -20.32 -27.12
C ALA A 110 16.92 -20.12 -26.25
N LEU A 111 15.73 -19.95 -26.84
CA LEU A 111 14.47 -19.88 -26.08
C LEU A 111 14.26 -21.13 -25.20
N GLU A 112 14.52 -22.33 -25.73
CA GLU A 112 14.42 -23.57 -24.94
C GLU A 112 15.40 -23.61 -23.76
N GLN A 113 16.56 -22.99 -23.91
CA GLN A 113 17.56 -22.89 -22.84
C GLN A 113 17.30 -21.73 -21.87
N LEU A 114 16.44 -20.78 -22.22
CA LEU A 114 16.18 -19.62 -21.37
C LEU A 114 15.51 -20.04 -20.05
N TYR A 115 14.55 -20.96 -20.10
CA TYR A 115 13.84 -21.44 -18.91
C TYR A 115 14.79 -22.03 -17.83
N PRO A 116 15.67 -23.01 -18.14
CA PRO A 116 16.65 -23.51 -17.17
C PRO A 116 17.59 -22.42 -16.62
N LEU A 117 17.88 -21.39 -17.43
CA LEU A 117 18.76 -20.28 -17.04
C LEU A 117 18.06 -19.25 -16.15
N MET A 118 16.73 -19.15 -16.18
CA MET A 118 15.97 -18.22 -15.33
C MET A 118 16.17 -18.45 -13.83
N ARG A 119 16.48 -19.68 -13.45
CA ARG A 119 16.78 -20.07 -12.06
C ARG A 119 18.22 -19.75 -11.66
N VAL A 120 19.04 -19.24 -12.58
CA VAL A 120 20.44 -18.91 -12.35
C VAL A 120 20.58 -17.37 -12.19
N PRO A 121 21.02 -16.87 -11.02
CA PRO A 121 21.08 -15.43 -10.77
C PRO A 121 22.05 -14.68 -11.68
N GLY A 122 21.61 -13.53 -12.21
CA GLY A 122 22.47 -12.51 -12.82
C GLY A 122 22.94 -12.78 -14.27
N ILE A 123 22.49 -13.86 -14.92
CA ILE A 123 22.97 -14.23 -16.26
C ILE A 123 21.93 -14.18 -17.37
N VAL A 124 20.64 -14.19 -17.02
CA VAL A 124 19.54 -14.27 -17.99
C VAL A 124 19.55 -13.08 -18.96
N LYS A 125 19.80 -11.87 -18.46
CA LYS A 125 19.87 -10.65 -19.29
C LYS A 125 20.96 -10.80 -20.35
N HIS A 126 22.16 -11.23 -19.94
CA HIS A 126 23.27 -11.46 -20.83
C HIS A 126 22.93 -12.47 -21.92
N PHE A 127 22.24 -13.55 -21.57
CA PHE A 127 21.82 -14.56 -22.52
C PHE A 127 20.78 -14.03 -23.53
N ILE A 128 19.78 -13.26 -23.05
CA ILE A 128 18.81 -12.58 -23.91
C ILE A 128 19.51 -11.63 -24.89
N ASP A 129 20.52 -10.89 -24.42
CA ASP A 129 21.27 -9.93 -25.25
C ASP A 129 22.13 -10.66 -26.31
N ILE A 130 22.83 -11.73 -25.94
CA ILE A 130 23.69 -12.52 -26.85
C ILE A 130 22.87 -13.06 -28.04
N TYR A 131 21.68 -13.62 -27.76
CA TYR A 131 20.83 -14.20 -28.80
C TYR A 131 19.75 -13.23 -29.31
N GLN A 132 19.75 -11.98 -28.83
CA GLN A 132 18.80 -10.93 -29.21
C GLN A 132 17.34 -11.41 -29.17
N LEU A 133 16.97 -12.16 -28.12
CA LEU A 133 15.68 -12.88 -28.07
C LEU A 133 14.48 -11.95 -28.09
N LYS A 134 14.62 -10.71 -27.62
CA LYS A 134 13.56 -9.68 -27.68
C LYS A 134 13.24 -9.19 -29.09
N GLN A 135 14.08 -9.50 -30.08
CA GLN A 135 13.84 -9.15 -31.49
C GLN A 135 13.05 -10.24 -32.24
N MET A 136 12.70 -11.34 -31.57
CA MET A 136 11.85 -12.36 -32.15
C MET A 136 10.41 -11.88 -32.24
N GLU A 137 9.66 -12.43 -33.19
CA GLU A 137 8.22 -12.21 -33.29
C GLU A 137 7.51 -12.56 -31.97
N PRO A 138 6.64 -11.68 -31.44
CA PRO A 138 5.93 -11.93 -30.19
C PRO A 138 5.13 -13.24 -30.19
N THR A 139 4.63 -13.66 -31.36
CA THR A 139 3.91 -14.93 -31.55
C THR A 139 4.80 -16.16 -31.29
N ALA A 140 6.07 -16.12 -31.70
CA ALA A 140 7.03 -17.20 -31.45
C ALA A 140 7.38 -17.30 -29.96
N ILE A 141 7.51 -16.16 -29.28
CA ILE A 141 7.72 -16.11 -27.83
C ILE A 141 6.47 -16.63 -27.11
N ALA A 142 5.27 -16.23 -27.54
CA ALA A 142 4.00 -16.69 -26.97
C ALA A 142 3.82 -18.22 -27.13
N GLN A 143 4.25 -18.81 -28.25
CA GLN A 143 4.24 -20.28 -28.41
C GLN A 143 5.14 -20.99 -27.39
N HIS A 144 6.27 -20.39 -26.98
CA HIS A 144 7.08 -20.93 -25.90
C HIS A 144 6.34 -20.84 -24.55
N VAL A 145 5.64 -19.74 -24.28
CA VAL A 145 4.78 -19.59 -23.08
C VAL A 145 3.70 -20.67 -23.03
N VAL A 146 3.03 -20.94 -24.16
CA VAL A 146 2.02 -22.01 -24.27
C VAL A 146 2.63 -23.37 -23.90
N ARG A 147 3.86 -23.66 -24.35
CA ARG A 147 4.55 -24.90 -24.01
C ARG A 147 4.91 -25.00 -22.52
N LEU A 148 5.35 -23.91 -21.90
CA LEU A 148 5.59 -23.87 -20.44
C LEU A 148 4.29 -24.13 -19.66
N LYS A 149 3.16 -23.56 -20.09
CA LYS A 149 1.84 -23.82 -19.51
C LYS A 149 1.44 -25.30 -19.66
N ALA A 150 1.65 -25.89 -20.83
CA ALA A 150 1.35 -27.31 -21.08
C ALA A 150 2.17 -28.27 -20.19
N LEU A 151 3.31 -27.81 -19.68
CA LEU A 151 4.13 -28.54 -18.70
C LEU A 151 3.78 -28.21 -17.23
N ASN A 152 2.66 -27.52 -16.98
CA ASN A 152 2.23 -27.04 -15.66
C ASN A 152 3.19 -26.02 -14.98
N LEU A 153 4.07 -25.39 -15.76
CA LEU A 153 5.09 -24.43 -15.27
C LEU A 153 4.58 -22.98 -15.28
N HIS A 154 3.42 -22.71 -14.70
CA HIS A 154 2.77 -21.38 -14.76
C HIS A 154 3.60 -20.23 -14.16
N CYS A 155 4.25 -20.45 -13.00
CA CYS A 155 5.10 -19.42 -12.38
C CYS A 155 6.26 -19.03 -13.29
N ASP A 156 6.84 -20.02 -13.96
CA ASP A 156 7.96 -19.83 -14.86
C ASP A 156 7.49 -19.16 -16.16
N ALA A 157 6.34 -19.56 -16.70
CA ALA A 157 5.70 -18.94 -17.86
C ALA A 157 5.45 -17.43 -17.64
N VAL A 158 4.93 -17.04 -16.47
CA VAL A 158 4.72 -15.63 -16.11
C VAL A 158 6.03 -14.88 -15.91
N THR A 159 6.99 -15.48 -15.21
CA THR A 159 8.30 -14.84 -15.01
C THR A 159 9.02 -14.63 -16.34
N PHE A 160 8.85 -15.57 -17.27
CA PHE A 160 9.42 -15.52 -18.62
C PHE A 160 8.75 -14.43 -19.44
N SER A 161 7.41 -14.37 -19.45
CA SER A 161 6.67 -13.37 -20.24
C SER A 161 6.99 -11.94 -19.80
N VAL A 162 7.07 -11.67 -18.49
CA VAL A 162 7.51 -10.37 -17.95
C VAL A 162 8.92 -10.04 -18.38
N ARG A 163 9.83 -11.01 -18.35
CA ARG A 163 11.23 -10.79 -18.75
C ARG A 163 11.38 -10.48 -20.24
N MET A 164 10.53 -11.10 -21.05
CA MET A 164 10.49 -10.94 -22.50
C MET A 164 9.61 -9.77 -22.95
N GLU A 165 8.89 -9.11 -22.02
CA GLU A 165 8.01 -7.96 -22.27
C GLU A 165 6.86 -8.26 -23.26
N VAL A 166 6.33 -9.48 -23.21
CA VAL A 166 5.27 -9.99 -24.11
C VAL A 166 3.89 -10.10 -23.45
N GLN A 167 3.66 -9.45 -22.30
CA GLN A 167 2.38 -9.59 -21.57
C GLN A 167 1.16 -9.16 -22.38
N HIS A 168 1.30 -8.17 -23.26
CA HIS A 168 0.21 -7.61 -24.08
C HIS A 168 -0.34 -8.54 -25.17
N VAL A 169 0.41 -9.58 -25.58
CA VAL A 169 -0.04 -10.58 -26.57
C VAL A 169 -0.55 -11.88 -25.93
N LEU A 170 -0.59 -11.94 -24.60
CA LEU A 170 -1.02 -13.10 -23.84
C LEU A 170 -2.38 -12.83 -23.19
N ASP A 171 -3.21 -13.86 -23.06
CA ASP A 171 -4.44 -13.73 -22.29
C ASP A 171 -4.12 -13.65 -20.78
N MET A 172 -4.68 -12.65 -20.10
CA MET A 172 -4.31 -12.33 -18.72
C MET A 172 -4.83 -13.37 -17.74
N GLU A 173 -6.07 -13.80 -17.89
CA GLU A 173 -6.78 -14.76 -17.04
C GLU A 173 -6.06 -16.10 -17.10
N ASP A 174 -5.70 -16.54 -18.31
CA ASP A 174 -4.92 -17.73 -18.58
C ASP A 174 -3.52 -17.75 -17.92
N MET A 175 -2.94 -16.57 -17.69
CA MET A 175 -1.64 -16.41 -17.05
C MET A 175 -1.77 -16.24 -15.53
N CYS A 176 -2.78 -15.50 -15.07
CA CYS A 176 -2.94 -15.07 -13.69
C CYS A 176 -3.78 -16.02 -12.83
N ILE A 177 -4.89 -16.58 -13.34
CA ILE A 177 -5.79 -17.44 -12.54
C ILE A 177 -5.04 -18.64 -11.94
N PRO A 178 -4.22 -19.40 -12.69
CA PRO A 178 -3.45 -20.50 -12.10
C PRO A 178 -2.52 -20.07 -10.96
N LEU A 179 -1.98 -18.84 -11.03
CA LEU A 179 -1.16 -18.28 -9.96
C LEU A 179 -2.00 -17.89 -8.75
N LEU A 180 -3.15 -17.26 -8.95
CA LEU A 180 -4.09 -16.88 -7.89
C LEU A 180 -4.58 -18.11 -7.13
N LEU A 181 -4.96 -19.18 -7.84
CA LEU A 181 -5.34 -20.47 -7.24
C LEU A 181 -4.19 -21.13 -6.46
N LYS A 182 -2.94 -20.90 -6.88
CA LYS A 182 -1.72 -21.32 -6.16
C LYS A 182 -1.27 -20.35 -5.07
N GLY A 183 -2.03 -19.29 -4.78
CA GLY A 183 -1.69 -18.29 -3.77
C GLY A 183 -0.48 -17.42 -4.13
N LYS A 184 -0.07 -17.41 -5.40
CA LYS A 184 1.08 -16.64 -5.93
C LYS A 184 0.64 -15.27 -6.44
N VAL A 185 -0.12 -14.53 -5.62
CA VAL A 185 -0.72 -13.23 -5.97
C VAL A 185 0.34 -12.23 -6.46
N THR A 186 1.51 -12.18 -5.80
CA THR A 186 2.60 -11.27 -6.19
C THR A 186 3.13 -11.52 -7.61
N LEU A 187 3.12 -12.77 -8.10
CA LEU A 187 3.54 -13.06 -9.47
C LEU A 187 2.48 -12.59 -10.48
N ALA A 188 1.19 -12.75 -10.17
CA ALA A 188 0.10 -12.21 -10.99
C ALA A 188 0.14 -10.67 -11.05
N GLU A 189 0.44 -10.02 -9.92
CA GLU A 189 0.65 -8.56 -9.90
C GLU A 189 1.83 -8.13 -10.76
N ASN A 190 2.96 -8.83 -10.68
CA ASN A 190 4.15 -8.51 -11.47
C ASN A 190 3.90 -8.68 -12.97
N PHE A 191 3.03 -9.63 -13.36
CA PHE A 191 2.64 -9.81 -14.75
C PHE A 191 1.97 -8.57 -15.34
N VAL A 192 1.02 -7.99 -14.59
CA VAL A 192 0.23 -6.85 -15.07
C VAL A 192 0.88 -5.49 -14.83
N SER A 193 1.82 -5.40 -13.88
CA SER A 193 2.43 -4.13 -13.47
C SER A 193 3.06 -3.37 -14.63
N GLY A 194 2.71 -2.09 -14.78
CA GLY A 194 3.16 -1.23 -15.87
C GLY A 194 2.29 -1.28 -17.13
N HIS A 195 1.20 -2.06 -17.11
CA HIS A 195 0.22 -2.16 -18.19
C HIS A 195 -1.19 -1.83 -17.67
N PRO A 196 -1.67 -0.57 -17.81
CA PRO A 196 -2.92 -0.11 -17.19
C PRO A 196 -4.15 -0.98 -17.50
N ASP A 197 -4.29 -1.45 -18.74
CA ASP A 197 -5.40 -2.32 -19.14
C ASP A 197 -5.37 -3.67 -18.40
N LEU A 198 -4.17 -4.25 -18.22
CA LEU A 198 -3.99 -5.52 -17.50
C LEU A 198 -4.16 -5.33 -15.99
N GLU A 199 -3.68 -4.21 -15.44
CA GLU A 199 -3.86 -3.85 -14.03
C GLU A 199 -5.36 -3.75 -13.68
N LEU A 200 -6.13 -3.03 -14.50
CA LEU A 200 -7.57 -2.95 -14.35
C LEU A 200 -8.23 -4.33 -14.47
N ARG A 201 -7.88 -5.10 -15.52
CA ARG A 201 -8.48 -6.42 -15.77
C ARG A 201 -8.21 -7.42 -14.64
N LEU A 202 -7.03 -7.39 -14.02
CA LEU A 202 -6.74 -8.23 -12.84
C LEU A 202 -7.59 -7.83 -11.63
N VAL A 203 -7.75 -6.54 -11.39
CA VAL A 203 -8.50 -6.05 -10.23
C VAL A 203 -9.99 -6.31 -10.39
N THR A 204 -10.56 -6.11 -11.58
CA THR A 204 -11.97 -6.43 -11.85
C THR A 204 -12.23 -7.95 -11.86
N LEU A 205 -11.27 -8.77 -12.31
CA LEU A 205 -11.33 -10.22 -12.14
C LEU A 205 -11.44 -10.60 -10.66
N LEU A 206 -10.57 -10.09 -9.80
CA LEU A 206 -10.62 -10.36 -8.36
C LEU A 206 -11.89 -9.80 -7.71
N ASP A 207 -12.39 -8.67 -8.19
CA ASP A 207 -13.67 -8.13 -7.73
C ASP A 207 -14.84 -9.06 -8.07
N SER A 208 -14.84 -9.67 -9.25
CA SER A 208 -15.87 -10.65 -9.63
C SER A 208 -15.91 -11.87 -8.70
N TRP A 209 -14.78 -12.23 -8.09
CA TRP A 209 -14.72 -13.31 -7.10
C TRP A 209 -15.30 -12.92 -5.74
N CYS A 210 -15.65 -11.65 -5.56
CA CYS A 210 -16.35 -11.14 -4.39
C CYS A 210 -17.88 -11.16 -4.56
N ASP A 211 -18.39 -11.55 -5.73
CA ASP A 211 -19.82 -11.69 -5.98
C ASP A 211 -20.44 -12.77 -5.05
N PRO A 212 -21.64 -12.54 -4.48
CA PRO A 212 -22.30 -13.51 -3.59
C PRO A 212 -22.61 -14.87 -4.23
N PHE A 213 -22.72 -14.93 -5.55
CA PHE A 213 -22.99 -16.12 -6.36
C PHE A 213 -21.71 -16.70 -6.99
N PHE A 214 -20.54 -16.10 -6.74
CA PHE A 214 -19.28 -16.65 -7.21
C PHE A 214 -19.03 -18.04 -6.62
N ASN A 215 -18.65 -18.97 -7.49
CA ASN A 215 -18.29 -20.33 -7.09
C ASN A 215 -16.87 -20.66 -7.56
N LEU A 216 -15.97 -20.83 -6.58
CA LEU A 216 -14.56 -21.16 -6.83
C LEU A 216 -14.40 -22.50 -7.59
N ASP A 217 -15.31 -23.46 -7.39
CA ASP A 217 -15.26 -24.77 -8.06
C ASP A 217 -15.40 -24.66 -9.58
N THR A 218 -16.15 -23.65 -10.05
CA THR A 218 -16.28 -23.39 -11.50
C THR A 218 -14.96 -22.95 -12.11
N VAL A 219 -14.17 -22.17 -11.36
CA VAL A 219 -12.86 -21.68 -11.81
C VAL A 219 -11.81 -22.77 -11.70
N THR A 220 -11.78 -23.53 -10.61
CA THR A 220 -10.83 -24.64 -10.45
C THR A 220 -11.08 -25.74 -11.49
N GLY A 221 -12.34 -25.97 -11.88
CA GLY A 221 -12.72 -26.90 -12.94
C GLY A 221 -12.14 -26.58 -14.33
N LEU A 222 -11.76 -25.31 -14.59
CA LEU A 222 -11.07 -24.92 -15.83
C LEU A 222 -9.59 -25.35 -15.84
N TYR A 223 -9.03 -25.73 -14.68
CA TYR A 223 -7.63 -26.09 -14.52
C TYR A 223 -7.47 -27.44 -13.80
N PRO A 224 -7.97 -28.55 -14.38
CA PRO A 224 -8.00 -29.86 -13.72
C PRO A 224 -6.61 -30.44 -13.43
N ASP A 225 -5.61 -30.12 -14.26
CA ASP A 225 -4.23 -30.61 -14.11
C ASP A 225 -3.41 -29.81 -13.09
N LEU A 226 -4.01 -28.79 -12.47
CA LEU A 226 -3.32 -27.90 -11.54
C LEU A 226 -3.25 -28.54 -10.16
N PHE A 227 -2.04 -28.77 -9.66
CA PHE A 227 -1.84 -29.18 -8.27
C PHE A 227 -2.20 -28.04 -7.30
N LEU A 228 -3.39 -28.12 -6.72
CA LEU A 228 -3.94 -27.14 -5.80
C LEU A 228 -3.80 -27.59 -4.35
N ASN A 229 -3.54 -26.64 -3.46
CA ASN A 229 -3.49 -26.88 -2.01
C ASN A 229 -4.79 -26.36 -1.39
N GLN A 230 -5.52 -27.23 -0.69
CA GLN A 230 -6.79 -26.88 -0.06
C GLN A 230 -6.68 -25.65 0.86
N SER A 231 -5.61 -25.57 1.66
CA SER A 231 -5.38 -24.42 2.54
C SER A 231 -5.23 -23.09 1.79
N THR A 232 -4.79 -23.13 0.53
CA THR A 232 -4.71 -21.94 -0.32
C THR A 232 -6.08 -21.55 -0.85
N LEU A 233 -6.87 -22.54 -1.27
CA LEU A 233 -8.25 -22.32 -1.73
C LEU A 233 -9.14 -21.79 -0.60
N ASP A 234 -8.97 -22.30 0.62
CA ASP A 234 -9.68 -21.82 1.82
C ASP A 234 -9.38 -20.34 2.12
N ASN A 235 -8.25 -19.82 1.62
CA ASN A 235 -7.88 -18.41 1.73
C ASN A 235 -8.44 -17.52 0.60
N LEU A 236 -9.10 -18.09 -0.42
CA LEU A 236 -9.74 -17.35 -1.52
C LEU A 236 -11.21 -16.99 -1.23
N THR A 237 -11.55 -16.75 0.04
CA THR A 237 -12.89 -16.26 0.39
C THR A 237 -13.11 -14.83 -0.11
N PRO A 238 -14.36 -14.43 -0.44
CA PRO A 238 -14.69 -13.05 -0.82
C PRO A 238 -14.15 -11.99 0.14
N LYS A 239 -14.10 -12.30 1.45
CA LYS A 239 -13.56 -11.40 2.48
C LYS A 239 -12.05 -11.20 2.39
N ILE A 240 -11.30 -12.22 1.98
CA ILE A 240 -9.84 -12.12 1.82
C ILE A 240 -9.53 -11.50 0.46
N VAL A 241 -10.24 -11.93 -0.59
CA VAL A 241 -10.08 -11.39 -1.95
C VAL A 241 -10.37 -9.90 -1.99
N SER A 242 -11.45 -9.42 -1.36
CA SER A 242 -11.76 -7.98 -1.29
C SER A 242 -10.63 -7.15 -0.63
N LYS A 243 -9.89 -7.70 0.34
CA LYS A 243 -8.70 -7.01 0.88
C LYS A 243 -7.60 -6.86 -0.17
N HIS A 244 -7.40 -7.88 -1.01
CA HIS A 244 -6.45 -7.79 -2.12
C HIS A 244 -6.92 -6.77 -3.16
N VAL A 245 -8.21 -6.77 -3.51
CA VAL A 245 -8.82 -5.76 -4.42
C VAL A 245 -8.53 -4.35 -3.90
N PHE A 246 -8.85 -4.04 -2.63
CA PHE A 246 -8.61 -2.70 -2.09
C PHE A 246 -7.14 -2.28 -2.05
N ARG A 247 -6.23 -3.21 -1.77
CA ARG A 247 -4.79 -2.92 -1.85
C ARG A 247 -4.36 -2.62 -3.29
N LEU A 248 -4.89 -3.35 -4.27
CA LEU A 248 -4.56 -3.16 -5.68
C LEU A 248 -5.19 -1.90 -6.27
N ILE A 249 -6.41 -1.53 -5.86
CA ILE A 249 -7.03 -0.23 -6.16
C ILE A 249 -6.08 0.91 -5.81
N GLY A 250 -5.52 0.90 -4.59
CA GLY A 250 -4.56 1.92 -4.16
C GLY A 250 -3.22 1.83 -4.89
N LYS A 251 -2.71 0.63 -5.16
CA LYS A 251 -1.42 0.41 -5.82
C LYS A 251 -1.42 0.85 -7.29
N PHE A 252 -2.48 0.54 -8.02
CA PHE A 252 -2.63 0.83 -9.45
C PHE A 252 -3.46 2.08 -9.74
N ASN A 253 -3.89 2.80 -8.70
CA ASN A 253 -4.72 4.01 -8.82
C ASN A 253 -6.00 3.79 -9.66
N ILE A 254 -6.70 2.69 -9.38
CA ILE A 254 -7.95 2.32 -10.07
C ILE A 254 -9.14 3.00 -9.41
N ASP A 255 -10.12 3.44 -10.20
CA ASP A 255 -11.37 3.98 -9.67
C ASP A 255 -12.17 2.89 -8.90
N PRO A 256 -12.45 3.08 -7.60
CA PRO A 256 -13.28 2.17 -6.83
C PRO A 256 -14.66 1.88 -7.42
N ALA A 257 -15.23 2.77 -8.23
CA ALA A 257 -16.53 2.57 -8.87
C ALA A 257 -16.53 1.37 -9.82
N LEU A 258 -15.36 0.94 -10.31
CA LEU A 258 -15.20 -0.23 -11.17
C LEU A 258 -15.17 -1.56 -10.40
N CYS A 259 -15.18 -1.54 -9.07
CA CYS A 259 -15.08 -2.72 -8.20
C CYS A 259 -16.32 -2.88 -7.30
N HIS A 260 -17.49 -2.96 -7.93
CA HIS A 260 -18.79 -2.94 -7.30
C HIS A 260 -18.94 -3.96 -6.14
N HIS A 261 -18.52 -5.21 -6.33
CA HIS A 261 -18.78 -6.28 -5.36
C HIS A 261 -18.00 -6.06 -4.06
N SER A 262 -16.69 -5.78 -4.17
CA SER A 262 -15.83 -5.52 -3.01
C SER A 262 -16.26 -4.27 -2.26
N VAL A 263 -16.61 -3.20 -2.99
CA VAL A 263 -17.12 -1.95 -2.41
C VAL A 263 -18.42 -2.21 -1.66
N HIS A 264 -19.39 -2.91 -2.27
CA HIS A 264 -20.67 -3.22 -1.65
C HIS A 264 -20.49 -4.12 -0.43
N MET A 265 -19.58 -5.08 -0.48
CA MET A 265 -19.22 -5.90 0.69
C MET A 265 -18.72 -5.03 1.87
N ARG A 266 -17.83 -4.07 1.61
CA ARG A 266 -17.31 -3.15 2.65
C ARG A 266 -18.40 -2.21 3.18
N LYS A 267 -19.22 -1.63 2.30
CA LYS A 267 -20.37 -0.80 2.69
C LYS A 267 -21.37 -1.57 3.56
N LYS A 268 -21.77 -2.78 3.15
CA LYS A 268 -22.67 -3.68 3.91
C LYS A 268 -22.09 -4.04 5.29
N ALA A 269 -20.79 -4.33 5.37
CA ALA A 269 -20.12 -4.57 6.65
C ALA A 269 -20.14 -3.34 7.57
N SER A 270 -19.90 -2.15 7.00
CA SER A 270 -19.91 -0.88 7.73
C SER A 270 -21.30 -0.52 8.24
N LEU A 271 -22.35 -0.69 7.43
CA LEU A 271 -23.74 -0.49 7.87
C LEU A 271 -24.11 -1.42 9.03
N ARG A 272 -23.81 -2.72 8.92
CA ARG A 272 -24.07 -3.65 10.03
C ARG A 272 -23.38 -3.21 11.31
N PHE A 273 -22.11 -2.81 11.21
CA PHE A 273 -21.36 -2.30 12.35
C PHE A 273 -22.01 -1.05 12.97
N LEU A 274 -22.46 -0.09 12.16
CA LEU A 274 -23.14 1.12 12.63
C LEU A 274 -24.50 0.81 13.28
N MET A 275 -25.27 -0.14 12.73
CA MET A 275 -26.52 -0.59 13.37
C MET A 275 -26.24 -1.18 14.76
N GLU A 276 -25.18 -1.99 14.86
CA GLU A 276 -24.72 -2.62 16.09
C GLU A 276 -24.37 -1.59 17.16
N LYS A 277 -23.62 -0.55 16.77
CA LYS A 277 -23.28 0.58 17.66
C LYS A 277 -24.52 1.36 18.10
N ARG A 278 -25.42 1.71 17.19
CA ARG A 278 -26.58 2.58 17.49
C ARG A 278 -27.66 1.90 18.31
N PHE A 279 -28.04 0.68 17.95
CA PHE A 279 -29.25 0.03 18.49
C PHE A 279 -28.96 -0.95 19.62
N ARG A 280 -27.81 -1.65 19.58
CA ARG A 280 -27.46 -2.62 20.63
C ARG A 280 -26.52 -2.03 21.67
N ARG A 281 -25.37 -1.47 21.25
CA ARG A 281 -24.35 -0.93 22.18
C ARG A 281 -24.70 0.44 22.73
N LYS A 282 -25.40 1.26 21.95
CA LYS A 282 -25.78 2.65 22.26
C LYS A 282 -24.56 3.54 22.57
N ASP A 283 -23.46 3.30 21.86
CA ASP A 283 -22.17 4.01 22.01
C ASP A 283 -21.88 4.97 20.83
N ILE A 284 -22.90 5.26 20.02
CA ILE A 284 -22.94 6.31 19.00
C ILE A 284 -24.29 7.01 19.10
N ASP A 285 -24.30 8.34 19.02
CA ASP A 285 -25.53 9.11 19.00
C ASP A 285 -26.23 9.02 17.63
N GLU A 286 -27.46 9.52 17.59
CA GLU A 286 -28.31 9.43 16.40
C GLU A 286 -27.81 10.28 15.23
N GLU A 287 -27.22 11.43 15.52
CA GLU A 287 -26.76 12.37 14.51
C GLU A 287 -25.53 11.84 13.78
N ASN A 288 -24.53 11.41 14.55
CA ASN A 288 -23.32 10.78 14.02
C ASN A 288 -23.64 9.48 13.28
N TRP A 289 -24.50 8.64 13.84
CA TRP A 289 -24.94 7.42 13.16
C TRP A 289 -25.64 7.71 11.83
N ARG A 290 -26.53 8.70 11.81
CA ARG A 290 -27.30 9.09 10.63
C ARG A 290 -26.38 9.62 9.54
N ASP A 291 -25.40 10.45 9.89
CA ASP A 291 -24.50 11.05 8.91
C ASP A 291 -23.60 10.01 8.24
N HIS A 292 -23.02 9.08 9.01
CA HIS A 292 -22.29 7.93 8.43
C HIS A 292 -23.19 7.03 7.57
N THR A 293 -24.42 6.77 8.02
CA THR A 293 -25.36 5.92 7.29
C THR A 293 -25.77 6.58 5.96
N LYS A 294 -26.05 7.90 5.97
CA LYS A 294 -26.31 8.69 4.76
C LYS A 294 -25.14 8.60 3.79
N GLN A 295 -23.90 8.73 4.26
CA GLN A 295 -22.74 8.65 3.38
C GLN A 295 -22.53 7.26 2.77
N ILE A 296 -22.79 6.19 3.52
CA ILE A 296 -22.63 4.83 2.97
C ILE A 296 -23.70 4.51 1.92
N ILE A 297 -24.93 4.96 2.16
CA ILE A 297 -26.04 4.79 1.21
C ILE A 297 -25.82 5.70 0.00
N ALA A 298 -25.49 6.98 0.22
CA ALA A 298 -25.38 7.99 -0.83
C ALA A 298 -26.56 7.87 -1.81
N ASP A 299 -26.29 7.81 -3.11
CA ASP A 299 -27.29 7.61 -4.16
C ASP A 299 -27.35 6.15 -4.66
N ASP A 300 -26.93 5.18 -3.83
CA ASP A 300 -26.79 3.76 -4.18
C ASP A 300 -28.06 2.97 -3.83
N PRO A 301 -28.88 2.56 -4.83
CA PRO A 301 -30.15 1.90 -4.57
C PRO A 301 -29.99 0.52 -3.92
N GLU A 302 -28.89 -0.20 -4.21
CA GLU A 302 -28.64 -1.50 -3.60
C GLU A 302 -28.36 -1.36 -2.10
N MET A 303 -27.65 -0.30 -1.71
CA MET A 303 -27.38 -0.03 -0.31
C MET A 303 -28.64 0.38 0.45
N GLN A 304 -29.57 1.10 -0.20
CA GLN A 304 -30.89 1.39 0.35
C GLN A 304 -31.72 0.10 0.54
N ILE A 305 -31.75 -0.79 -0.46
CA ILE A 305 -32.44 -2.09 -0.36
C ILE A 305 -31.85 -2.91 0.79
N TYR A 306 -30.52 -2.91 0.90
CA TYR A 306 -29.85 -3.62 1.99
C TYR A 306 -30.18 -3.04 3.37
N LEU A 307 -30.20 -1.71 3.51
CA LEU A 307 -30.62 -1.05 4.74
C LEU A 307 -32.04 -1.50 5.14
N ASP A 308 -32.98 -1.45 4.20
CA ASP A 308 -34.38 -1.82 4.43
C ASP A 308 -34.52 -3.28 4.88
N ALA A 309 -33.69 -4.17 4.34
CA ALA A 309 -33.66 -5.58 4.72
C ALA A 309 -33.12 -5.81 6.14
N ILE A 310 -32.18 -4.98 6.63
CA ILE A 310 -31.56 -5.18 7.95
C ILE A 310 -32.25 -4.40 9.07
N LEU A 311 -32.89 -3.26 8.79
CA LEU A 311 -33.53 -2.40 9.80
C LEU A 311 -34.50 -3.14 10.75
N PRO A 312 -35.38 -4.05 10.26
CA PRO A 312 -36.30 -4.80 11.13
C PRO A 312 -35.61 -5.69 12.17
N GLN A 313 -34.32 -6.02 11.97
CA GLN A 313 -33.54 -6.83 12.90
C GLN A 313 -33.03 -6.03 14.12
N TYR A 314 -33.16 -4.69 14.09
CA TYR A 314 -32.63 -3.79 15.11
C TYR A 314 -33.70 -2.91 15.77
N CYS A 315 -34.84 -2.69 15.12
CA CYS A 315 -35.89 -1.82 15.65
C CYS A 315 -37.30 -2.27 15.25
N LYS A 316 -38.32 -1.68 15.89
CA LYS A 316 -39.73 -2.00 15.62
C LYS A 316 -40.13 -1.55 14.21
N ALA A 317 -41.07 -2.26 13.58
CA ALA A 317 -41.51 -2.01 12.20
C ALA A 317 -41.84 -0.54 11.88
N LYS A 318 -42.57 0.16 12.76
CA LYS A 318 -42.89 1.58 12.58
C LYS A 318 -41.65 2.48 12.55
N GLN A 319 -40.65 2.17 13.39
CA GLN A 319 -39.40 2.90 13.43
C GLN A 319 -38.53 2.57 12.22
N ALA A 320 -38.47 1.29 11.82
CA ALA A 320 -37.78 0.84 10.62
C ALA A 320 -38.30 1.55 9.36
N ALA A 321 -39.63 1.64 9.19
CA ALA A 321 -40.25 2.34 8.06
C ALA A 321 -39.89 3.84 8.04
N LYS A 322 -39.94 4.50 9.20
CA LYS A 322 -39.54 5.92 9.32
C LYS A 322 -38.08 6.14 8.94
N LEU A 323 -37.18 5.27 9.41
CA LEU A 323 -35.76 5.37 9.11
C LEU A 323 -35.48 5.09 7.63
N SER A 324 -36.07 4.04 7.07
CA SER A 324 -35.98 3.71 5.63
C SER A 324 -36.36 4.90 4.76
N GLN A 325 -37.53 5.51 5.02
CA GLN A 325 -38.01 6.67 4.30
C GLN A 325 -37.06 7.87 4.42
N MET A 326 -36.56 8.14 5.63
CA MET A 326 -35.60 9.22 5.87
C MET A 326 -34.33 9.14 5.01
N PHE A 327 -33.85 7.93 4.69
CA PHE A 327 -32.67 7.77 3.82
C PHE A 327 -33.03 7.74 2.33
N ARG A 328 -34.29 7.46 1.97
CA ARG A 328 -34.80 7.52 0.58
C ARG A 328 -35.03 8.94 0.08
N ASP A 329 -35.51 9.83 0.94
CA ASP A 329 -35.98 11.16 0.52
C ASP A 329 -34.84 12.17 0.20
N GLY A 330 -33.58 11.70 0.15
CA GLY A 330 -32.40 12.49 -0.18
C GLY A 330 -32.07 13.57 0.86
N PRO A 331 -30.97 14.33 0.69
CA PRO A 331 -30.56 15.38 1.62
C PRO A 331 -31.49 16.62 1.63
N ASP A 332 -32.30 16.86 0.59
CA ASP A 332 -33.00 18.15 0.38
C ASP A 332 -34.42 18.26 0.95
N THR A 333 -35.06 17.17 1.41
CA THR A 333 -36.44 17.23 1.95
C THR A 333 -36.53 17.71 3.41
N GLN A 334 -35.41 17.92 4.10
CA GLN A 334 -35.39 18.43 5.49
C GLN A 334 -35.16 19.95 5.61
N LYS A 335 -35.31 20.73 4.54
CA LYS A 335 -35.28 22.21 4.63
C LYS A 335 -36.54 22.83 5.27
N SER A 336 -37.58 22.05 5.58
CA SER A 336 -38.75 22.57 6.29
C SER A 336 -38.79 22.06 7.73
N SER A 337 -38.65 22.99 8.69
CA SER A 337 -38.90 22.83 10.13
C SER A 337 -37.67 22.62 11.03
N LEU A 338 -36.68 23.51 10.96
CA LEU A 338 -35.89 23.85 12.15
C LEU A 338 -35.91 25.37 12.29
N ASN A 339 -36.80 25.83 13.16
CA ASN A 339 -36.89 27.22 13.60
C ASN A 339 -35.53 27.71 14.09
N ASP A 340 -35.25 28.99 13.78
CA ASP A 340 -34.20 29.82 14.37
C ASP A 340 -34.12 29.61 15.89
N THR A 341 -33.23 28.71 16.30
CA THR A 341 -32.78 28.61 17.68
C THR A 341 -31.52 29.46 17.75
N PRO A 342 -31.39 30.42 18.69
CA PRO A 342 -30.20 31.25 18.77
C PRO A 342 -28.94 30.38 18.87
N GLN A 343 -27.98 30.54 17.94
CA GLN A 343 -26.71 29.78 17.93
C GLN A 343 -25.95 29.85 19.27
N SER A 344 -26.21 30.88 20.09
CA SER A 344 -25.65 31.03 21.43
C SER A 344 -26.14 29.98 22.44
N ALA A 345 -27.36 29.44 22.30
CA ALA A 345 -27.91 28.42 23.20
C ALA A 345 -27.32 27.02 22.95
N GLU A 346 -26.84 26.74 21.73
CA GLU A 346 -26.22 25.46 21.39
C GLU A 346 -24.77 25.35 21.83
N TRP A 347 -24.04 26.46 21.99
CA TRP A 347 -22.61 26.45 22.35
C TRP A 347 -22.32 26.05 23.80
N ALA A 348 -23.26 26.26 24.72
CA ALA A 348 -23.10 25.81 26.10
C ALA A 348 -23.38 24.30 26.20
N ALA A 349 -22.53 23.55 26.91
CA ALA A 349 -22.85 22.16 27.24
C ALA A 349 -23.93 22.13 28.34
N PRO A 350 -24.84 21.13 28.35
CA PRO A 350 -25.76 20.93 29.47
C PRO A 350 -25.01 20.83 30.82
N GLU A 351 -25.59 21.34 31.92
CA GLU A 351 -24.91 21.40 33.23
C GLU A 351 -24.31 20.05 33.66
N GLN A 352 -25.06 18.96 33.54
CA GLN A 352 -24.62 17.59 33.86
C GLN A 352 -23.41 17.13 33.02
N HIS A 353 -23.27 17.65 31.80
CA HIS A 353 -22.12 17.37 30.92
C HIS A 353 -20.90 18.19 31.35
N SER A 354 -21.13 19.47 31.67
CA SER A 354 -20.09 20.40 32.12
C SER A 354 -19.39 19.97 33.41
N ASP A 355 -20.09 19.28 34.30
CA ASP A 355 -19.52 18.74 35.54
C ASP A 355 -18.57 17.56 35.29
N ARG A 356 -18.84 16.77 34.25
CA ARG A 356 -18.13 15.52 33.99
C ARG A 356 -16.93 15.68 33.07
N PHE A 357 -17.00 16.60 32.11
CA PHE A 357 -15.99 16.73 31.05
C PHE A 357 -15.34 18.12 31.06
N TYR A 358 -14.13 18.17 30.54
CA TYR A 358 -13.42 19.42 30.25
C TYR A 358 -14.29 20.34 29.36
N GLN A 359 -14.29 21.62 29.68
CA GLN A 359 -15.04 22.65 28.95
C GLN A 359 -14.05 23.64 28.37
N LEU A 360 -14.19 23.92 27.08
CA LEU A 360 -13.39 24.92 26.37
C LEU A 360 -13.62 26.32 27.00
N PRO A 361 -12.58 26.97 27.56
CA PRO A 361 -12.75 28.21 28.32
C PRO A 361 -12.75 29.47 27.43
N ILE A 362 -13.21 29.36 26.18
CA ILE A 362 -13.36 30.49 25.24
C ILE A 362 -14.76 30.52 24.64
N SER A 363 -15.22 31.72 24.25
CA SER A 363 -16.52 31.89 23.62
C SER A 363 -16.53 31.35 22.18
N ARG A 364 -17.73 31.10 21.64
CA ARG A 364 -17.90 30.68 20.24
C ARG A 364 -17.29 31.68 19.25
N ASP A 365 -17.32 32.97 19.58
CA ASP A 365 -16.83 34.06 18.73
C ASP A 365 -15.31 33.99 18.50
N ASN A 366 -14.59 33.31 19.40
CA ASN A 366 -13.15 33.09 19.33
C ASN A 366 -12.77 31.75 18.67
N VAL A 367 -13.75 31.05 18.08
CA VAL A 367 -13.51 29.82 17.32
C VAL A 367 -13.82 30.08 15.84
N HIS A 368 -12.77 30.16 15.04
CA HIS A 368 -12.82 30.56 13.65
C HIS A 368 -12.70 29.34 12.74
N VAL A 369 -13.77 29.00 12.01
CA VAL A 369 -13.72 27.98 10.96
C VAL A 369 -13.28 28.67 9.67
N LEU A 370 -12.18 28.21 9.09
CA LEU A 370 -11.55 28.84 7.94
C LEU A 370 -11.78 27.98 6.70
N ASP A 371 -12.42 28.53 5.68
CA ASP A 371 -12.65 27.89 4.38
C ASP A 371 -12.12 28.73 3.19
N THR A 372 -11.57 29.92 3.46
CA THR A 372 -10.99 30.85 2.46
C THR A 372 -9.50 31.12 2.68
N LEU A 373 -8.81 31.54 1.61
CA LEU A 373 -7.40 31.95 1.68
C LEU A 373 -7.19 33.28 2.42
N GLU A 374 -8.19 34.17 2.40
CA GLU A 374 -8.11 35.44 3.12
C GLU A 374 -8.07 35.18 4.63
N ASP A 375 -8.91 34.28 5.12
CA ASP A 375 -8.92 33.92 6.54
C ASP A 375 -7.68 33.12 6.94
N LEU A 376 -7.15 32.29 6.04
CA LEU A 376 -5.85 31.65 6.23
C LEU A 376 -4.73 32.67 6.41
N GLN A 377 -4.75 33.76 5.64
CA GLN A 377 -3.77 34.83 5.77
C GLN A 377 -3.90 35.58 7.11
N LYS A 378 -5.12 35.90 7.54
CA LYS A 378 -5.38 36.49 8.88
C LYS A 378 -4.90 35.57 10.00
N CYS A 379 -5.16 34.26 9.86
CA CYS A 379 -4.66 33.24 10.78
C CYS A 379 -3.14 33.23 10.85
N ARG A 380 -2.44 33.37 9.71
CA ARG A 380 -0.97 33.43 9.65
C ARG A 380 -0.40 34.54 10.52
N GLU A 381 -0.99 35.73 10.48
CA GLU A 381 -0.52 36.92 11.22
C GLU A 381 -0.50 36.70 12.74
N VAL A 382 -1.42 35.89 13.27
CA VAL A 382 -1.54 35.65 14.71
C VAL A 382 -0.87 34.35 15.16
N VAL A 383 -0.89 33.30 14.33
CA VAL A 383 -0.30 31.99 14.64
C VAL A 383 1.24 32.02 14.59
N PHE A 384 1.83 32.82 13.70
CA PHE A 384 3.30 32.91 13.52
C PHE A 384 3.98 33.88 14.49
N LYS A 385 3.34 34.17 15.63
CA LYS A 385 3.90 35.07 16.64
C LYS A 385 5.16 34.46 17.27
N GLU A 386 6.29 35.16 17.12
CA GLU A 386 7.59 34.72 17.65
C GLU A 386 7.53 34.48 19.17
N GLY A 387 8.05 33.32 19.61
CA GLY A 387 7.98 32.86 21.00
C GLY A 387 6.62 32.29 21.42
N GLY A 388 5.63 32.28 20.53
CA GLY A 388 4.30 31.72 20.79
C GLY A 388 4.29 30.19 20.88
N SER A 389 3.31 29.66 21.60
CA SER A 389 2.96 28.25 21.62
C SER A 389 1.62 28.06 20.92
N VAL A 390 1.54 27.07 20.02
CA VAL A 390 0.35 26.74 19.25
C VAL A 390 -0.02 25.29 19.52
N GLY A 391 -1.23 25.06 20.03
CA GLY A 391 -1.82 23.71 20.14
C GLY A 391 -2.28 23.23 18.78
N VAL A 392 -1.87 22.02 18.39
CA VAL A 392 -2.15 21.44 17.08
C VAL A 392 -2.80 20.08 17.26
N ASP A 393 -3.93 19.90 16.59
CA ASP A 393 -4.62 18.63 16.45
C ASP A 393 -5.15 18.48 15.02
N MET A 394 -5.65 17.29 14.64
CA MET A 394 -6.26 17.04 13.34
C MET A 394 -7.42 16.05 13.43
N GLU A 395 -8.41 16.21 12.55
CA GLU A 395 -9.48 15.22 12.35
C GLU A 395 -9.43 14.66 10.93
N TRP A 396 -9.73 13.38 10.77
CA TRP A 396 -9.68 12.68 9.48
C TRP A 396 -10.99 11.99 9.12
N SER A 397 -11.19 11.78 7.82
CA SER A 397 -12.33 11.07 7.25
C SER A 397 -12.46 9.67 7.88
N ALA A 398 -13.64 9.35 8.40
CA ALA A 398 -13.91 8.02 8.95
C ALA A 398 -13.89 6.96 7.83
N GLY A 399 -13.26 5.81 8.08
CA GLY A 399 -13.15 4.72 7.08
C GLY A 399 -14.43 3.89 6.88
N PHE A 400 -15.61 4.39 7.25
CA PHE A 400 -16.86 3.64 7.13
C PHE A 400 -17.35 3.62 5.69
N GLY A 401 -17.35 2.44 5.06
CA GLY A 401 -17.75 2.27 3.65
C GLY A 401 -16.78 2.89 2.64
N ASN A 402 -15.91 3.83 3.06
CA ASN A 402 -14.96 4.49 2.19
C ASN A 402 -13.86 3.53 1.73
N VAL A 403 -13.48 3.67 0.47
CA VAL A 403 -12.53 2.82 -0.24
C VAL A 403 -11.19 3.52 -0.42
N GLY A 404 -11.18 4.86 -0.35
CA GLY A 404 -9.99 5.68 -0.49
C GLY A 404 -9.09 5.73 0.77
N PRO A 405 -7.89 6.31 0.64
CA PRO A 405 -7.05 6.61 1.79
C PRO A 405 -7.77 7.57 2.73
N GLN A 406 -7.56 7.41 4.05
CA GLN A 406 -8.04 8.39 5.00
C GLN A 406 -7.31 9.71 4.77
N ARG A 407 -8.06 10.79 4.68
CA ARG A 407 -7.55 12.15 4.48
C ARG A 407 -7.89 13.00 5.70
N VAL A 408 -7.05 14.00 5.95
CA VAL A 408 -7.32 15.02 6.96
C VAL A 408 -8.51 15.85 6.49
N ALA A 409 -9.54 15.93 7.32
CA ALA A 409 -10.75 16.70 7.11
C ALA A 409 -10.67 18.08 7.78
N LEU A 410 -9.97 18.18 8.92
CA LEU A 410 -9.74 19.43 9.66
C LEU A 410 -8.33 19.48 10.24
N VAL A 411 -7.75 20.67 10.30
CA VAL A 411 -6.56 20.98 11.10
C VAL A 411 -6.93 22.06 12.11
N GLN A 412 -6.65 21.83 13.39
CA GLN A 412 -6.94 22.80 14.44
C GLN A 412 -5.65 23.45 14.95
N LEU A 413 -5.66 24.78 15.06
CA LEU A 413 -4.56 25.60 15.57
C LEU A 413 -5.09 26.48 16.70
N ALA A 414 -4.71 26.17 17.93
CA ALA A 414 -5.08 26.92 19.11
C ALA A 414 -3.94 27.85 19.54
N ILE A 415 -4.27 29.11 19.79
CA ILE A 415 -3.40 30.09 20.46
C ILE A 415 -4.09 30.58 21.74
N PRO A 416 -3.43 31.37 22.61
CA PRO A 416 -4.14 32.00 23.71
C PRO A 416 -5.39 32.74 23.21
N ASP A 417 -6.53 32.44 23.85
CA ASP A 417 -7.83 33.05 23.62
C ASP A 417 -8.53 32.77 22.28
N GLN A 418 -7.91 32.09 21.30
CA GLN A 418 -8.50 31.82 19.98
C GLN A 418 -8.17 30.41 19.44
N VAL A 419 -9.08 29.85 18.65
CA VAL A 419 -8.86 28.61 17.90
C VAL A 419 -9.25 28.78 16.44
N PHE A 420 -8.38 28.34 15.54
CA PHE A 420 -8.60 28.28 14.10
C PHE A 420 -8.80 26.83 13.67
N ILE A 421 -9.88 26.55 12.95
CA ILE A 421 -10.20 25.24 12.39
C ILE A 421 -10.16 25.37 10.88
N LEU A 422 -9.09 24.87 10.27
CA LEU A 422 -8.90 24.90 8.83
C LEU A 422 -9.72 23.76 8.20
N ASP A 423 -10.63 24.12 7.30
CA ASP A 423 -11.45 23.17 6.55
C ASP A 423 -10.67 22.56 5.37
N MET A 424 -10.16 21.35 5.57
CA MET A 424 -9.40 20.62 4.54
C MET A 424 -10.29 19.95 3.49
N CYS A 425 -11.61 19.91 3.71
CA CYS A 425 -12.58 19.44 2.71
C CYS A 425 -13.03 20.57 1.77
N SER A 426 -12.85 21.84 2.17
CA SER A 426 -13.12 22.99 1.30
C SER A 426 -12.20 22.97 0.07
N THR A 427 -12.79 23.04 -1.12
CA THR A 427 -12.04 23.10 -2.38
C THR A 427 -11.18 24.36 -2.48
N GLY A 428 -11.58 25.45 -1.82
CA GLY A 428 -10.83 26.71 -1.76
C GLY A 428 -9.59 26.66 -0.88
N LEU A 429 -9.47 25.66 0.00
CA LEU A 429 -8.41 25.60 1.01
C LEU A 429 -7.62 24.29 0.96
N GLY A 430 -8.27 23.13 1.11
CA GLY A 430 -7.59 21.87 1.44
C GLY A 430 -6.55 21.38 0.43
N GLN A 431 -6.75 21.63 -0.85
CA GLN A 431 -5.80 21.27 -1.93
C GLN A 431 -5.08 22.48 -2.52
N HIS A 432 -5.27 23.68 -1.93
CA HIS A 432 -4.67 24.89 -2.46
C HIS A 432 -3.17 24.97 -2.12
N PRO A 433 -2.28 25.31 -3.07
CA PRO A 433 -0.84 25.41 -2.82
C PRO A 433 -0.46 26.33 -1.66
N HIS A 434 -1.19 27.43 -1.46
CA HIS A 434 -0.97 28.34 -0.31
C HIS A 434 -1.25 27.70 1.06
N THR A 435 -2.18 26.74 1.13
CA THR A 435 -2.44 26.00 2.38
C THR A 435 -1.29 25.05 2.69
N LEU A 436 -0.76 24.37 1.66
CA LEU A 436 0.44 23.56 1.79
C LEU A 436 1.67 24.41 2.19
N ASP A 437 1.86 25.58 1.58
CA ASP A 437 2.91 26.53 1.96
C ASP A 437 2.77 26.98 3.41
N PHE A 438 1.57 27.37 3.82
CA PHE A 438 1.27 27.77 5.19
C PHE A 438 1.63 26.66 6.18
N MET A 439 1.17 25.43 5.95
CA MET A 439 1.39 24.31 6.87
C MET A 439 2.86 23.87 6.87
N THR A 440 3.52 23.85 5.72
CA THR A 440 4.95 23.55 5.62
C THR A 440 5.78 24.59 6.35
N SER A 441 5.49 25.88 6.12
CA SER A 441 6.13 27.00 6.82
C SER A 441 5.92 26.89 8.33
N PHE A 442 4.70 26.63 8.78
CA PHE A 442 4.35 26.54 10.20
C PHE A 442 5.09 25.40 10.91
N PHE A 443 5.09 24.20 10.31
CA PHE A 443 5.75 23.05 10.94
C PHE A 443 7.28 23.18 10.95
N CYS A 444 7.90 23.78 9.94
CA CYS A 444 9.35 24.00 9.92
C CYS A 444 9.84 25.26 10.64
N ASP A 445 8.92 26.13 11.11
CA ASP A 445 9.29 27.34 11.84
C ASP A 445 9.98 27.01 13.18
N THR A 446 11.12 27.65 13.44
CA THR A 446 11.91 27.49 14.68
C THR A 446 11.55 28.51 15.76
N LYS A 447 10.73 29.51 15.41
CA LYS A 447 10.32 30.62 16.29
C LYS A 447 9.01 30.35 17.02
N VAL A 448 8.26 29.35 16.58
CA VAL A 448 6.94 28.99 17.11
C VAL A 448 6.98 27.56 17.62
N ARG A 449 6.54 27.38 18.87
CA ARG A 449 6.43 26.05 19.49
C ARG A 449 5.12 25.40 19.09
N LYS A 450 5.19 24.17 18.59
CA LYS A 450 4.03 23.35 18.26
C LYS A 450 3.80 22.34 19.37
N LEU A 451 2.66 22.44 20.05
CA LEU A 451 2.23 21.45 21.05
C LEU A 451 1.30 20.46 20.35
N GLY A 452 1.60 19.18 20.45
CA GLY A 452 0.74 18.12 19.91
C GLY A 452 0.65 16.94 20.88
N TYR A 453 -0.16 15.94 20.54
CA TYR A 453 -0.22 14.68 21.27
C TYR A 453 -0.21 13.52 20.27
N ALA A 454 0.90 12.79 20.18
CA ALA A 454 1.13 11.76 19.16
C ALA A 454 1.13 12.32 17.71
N LEU A 455 1.61 13.55 17.53
CA LEU A 455 1.49 14.35 16.31
C LEU A 455 2.13 13.71 15.07
N GLU A 456 3.09 12.81 15.26
CA GLU A 456 3.72 12.05 14.16
C GLU A 456 2.68 11.28 13.33
N GLY A 457 1.64 10.74 13.97
CA GLY A 457 0.55 10.06 13.28
C GLY A 457 -0.24 11.01 12.39
N ASP A 458 -0.58 12.19 12.89
CA ASP A 458 -1.37 13.20 12.18
C ASP A 458 -0.61 13.74 10.97
N LEU A 459 0.68 14.01 11.12
CA LEU A 459 1.55 14.45 10.02
C LEU A 459 1.64 13.42 8.89
N LYS A 460 1.56 12.12 9.19
CA LYS A 460 1.52 11.07 8.18
C LYS A 460 0.20 11.08 7.38
N TYR A 461 -0.92 11.33 8.05
CA TYR A 461 -2.21 11.52 7.36
C TYR A 461 -2.21 12.80 6.52
N LEU A 462 -1.60 13.87 7.02
CA LEU A 462 -1.46 15.12 6.28
C LEU A 462 -0.56 14.94 5.04
N GLN A 463 0.55 14.21 5.16
CA GLN A 463 1.41 13.83 4.04
C GLN A 463 0.63 13.04 2.98
N THR A 464 -0.20 12.09 3.42
CA THR A 464 -1.06 11.29 2.53
C THR A 464 -2.13 12.14 1.84
N THR A 465 -2.65 13.15 2.52
CA THR A 465 -3.70 14.06 2.01
C THR A 465 -3.22 14.88 0.80
N TRP A 466 -1.94 15.24 0.78
CA TRP A 466 -1.30 15.96 -0.33
C TRP A 466 -0.39 15.10 -1.21
N SER A 467 -0.35 13.78 -0.97
CA SER A 467 0.51 12.84 -1.71
C SER A 467 1.99 13.27 -1.77
N LEU A 468 2.52 13.80 -0.66
CA LEU A 468 3.90 14.32 -0.64
C LEU A 468 4.92 13.18 -0.71
N PRO A 469 5.97 13.31 -1.54
CA PRO A 469 6.99 12.27 -1.72
C PRO A 469 7.89 12.11 -0.49
N GLU A 470 8.11 13.19 0.26
CA GLU A 470 8.93 13.21 1.46
C GLU A 470 8.11 13.62 2.70
N PRO A 471 8.48 13.15 3.89
CA PRO A 471 7.85 13.59 5.14
C PRO A 471 8.00 15.11 5.37
N LEU A 472 7.00 15.72 6.00
CA LEU A 472 7.05 17.13 6.38
C LEU A 472 8.18 17.38 7.38
N LYS A 473 9.00 18.40 7.11
CA LYS A 473 10.03 18.84 8.06
C LYS A 473 9.37 19.54 9.24
N THR A 474 9.77 19.17 10.45
CA THR A 474 9.26 19.75 11.69
C THR A 474 10.39 20.34 12.52
N ALA A 475 10.11 21.45 13.20
CA ALA A 475 10.99 22.10 14.16
C ALA A 475 10.19 22.53 15.38
N CYS A 476 10.82 22.66 16.56
CA CYS A 476 10.17 23.15 17.79
C CYS A 476 8.83 22.46 18.16
N VAL A 477 8.73 21.15 17.93
CA VAL A 477 7.57 20.33 18.29
C VAL A 477 7.75 19.74 19.70
N LEU A 478 6.84 20.05 20.61
CA LEU A 478 6.71 19.39 21.90
C LEU A 478 5.53 18.41 21.87
N ASP A 479 5.82 17.12 21.73
CA ASP A 479 4.80 16.08 21.82
C ASP A 479 4.51 15.72 23.28
N LEU A 480 3.32 16.13 23.74
CA LEU A 480 2.86 15.91 25.11
C LEU A 480 2.63 14.43 25.44
N LEU A 481 2.58 13.51 24.47
CA LEU A 481 2.57 12.07 24.72
C LEU A 481 3.81 11.64 25.51
N SER A 482 4.99 12.18 25.16
CA SER A 482 6.25 11.85 25.84
C SER A 482 6.24 12.28 27.30
N LEU A 483 5.69 13.47 27.58
CA LEU A 483 5.51 13.99 28.94
C LEU A 483 4.48 13.15 29.70
N HIS A 484 3.36 12.82 29.06
CA HIS A 484 2.31 12.01 29.65
C HIS A 484 2.81 10.64 30.12
N GLN A 485 3.70 9.99 29.36
CA GLN A 485 4.32 8.73 29.77
C GLN A 485 5.09 8.85 31.08
N LYS A 486 5.83 9.96 31.28
CA LYS A 486 6.55 10.25 32.54
C LYS A 486 5.59 10.57 33.69
N ILE A 487 4.57 11.39 33.44
CA ILE A 487 3.54 11.73 34.44
C ILE A 487 2.85 10.47 34.95
N LYS A 488 2.59 9.48 34.07
CA LYS A 488 2.01 8.19 34.47
C LYS A 488 2.93 7.35 35.35
N GLN A 489 4.24 7.40 35.13
CA GLN A 489 5.20 6.69 36.00
C GLN A 489 5.24 7.33 37.40
N PHE A 490 5.10 8.66 37.46
CA PHE A 490 5.11 9.41 38.71
C PHE A 490 3.80 9.28 39.50
N LYS A 491 2.64 9.22 38.82
CA LYS A 491 1.32 9.10 39.46
C LYS A 491 0.76 7.67 39.36
N THR A 492 0.68 6.97 40.50
CA THR A 492 0.29 5.55 40.60
C THR A 492 -1.23 5.27 40.52
N LYS A 493 -2.08 6.28 40.33
CA LYS A 493 -3.54 6.06 40.30
C LYS A 493 -3.97 5.44 38.97
N ARG A 494 -4.64 4.29 39.05
CA ARG A 494 -5.33 3.67 37.90
C ARG A 494 -6.43 4.61 37.40
N CYS A 495 -6.39 4.95 36.11
CA CYS A 495 -7.39 5.76 35.44
C CYS A 495 -7.97 4.98 34.26
N SER A 496 -9.31 4.99 34.10
CA SER A 496 -10.00 4.35 32.98
C SER A 496 -9.78 5.06 31.64
N GLU A 497 -9.36 6.33 31.69
CA GLU A 497 -9.12 7.13 30.50
C GLU A 497 -7.84 6.71 29.78
N LYS A 498 -7.80 6.99 28.47
CA LYS A 498 -6.66 6.73 27.59
C LYS A 498 -6.37 7.96 26.73
N GLY A 499 -5.17 8.01 26.16
CA GLY A 499 -4.76 9.07 25.24
C GLY A 499 -4.73 10.46 25.88
N LEU A 500 -4.95 11.49 25.07
CA LEU A 500 -5.00 12.90 25.48
C LEU A 500 -6.03 13.14 26.60
N SER A 501 -7.22 12.56 26.52
CA SER A 501 -8.26 12.68 27.56
C SER A 501 -7.79 12.26 28.96
N HIS A 502 -6.88 11.27 29.06
CA HIS A 502 -6.26 10.90 30.32
C HIS A 502 -5.29 11.99 30.81
N LEU A 503 -4.46 12.53 29.93
CA LEU A 503 -3.53 13.61 30.27
C LEU A 503 -4.30 14.84 30.79
N VAL A 504 -5.33 15.26 30.06
CA VAL A 504 -6.22 16.37 30.43
C VAL A 504 -6.83 16.11 31.81
N LYS A 505 -7.36 14.90 32.06
CA LYS A 505 -7.88 14.55 33.40
C LYS A 505 -6.81 14.60 34.50
N HIS A 506 -5.59 14.17 34.21
CA HIS A 506 -4.49 14.15 35.18
C HIS A 506 -3.96 15.54 35.55
N VAL A 507 -4.07 16.50 34.62
CA VAL A 507 -3.51 17.84 34.76
C VAL A 507 -4.60 18.86 35.10
N LEU A 508 -5.71 18.84 34.38
CA LEU A 508 -6.83 19.78 34.49
C LEU A 508 -8.05 19.22 35.26
N GLY A 509 -8.01 17.95 35.66
CA GLY A 509 -8.99 17.34 36.58
C GLY A 509 -10.21 16.67 35.93
N LYS A 510 -10.57 17.06 34.70
CA LYS A 510 -11.69 16.47 33.93
C LYS A 510 -11.22 15.85 32.62
N PRO A 511 -11.79 14.70 32.18
CA PRO A 511 -11.48 14.13 30.87
C PRO A 511 -12.11 14.92 29.72
N LEU A 512 -11.57 14.74 28.50
CA LEU A 512 -12.24 15.16 27.27
C LEU A 512 -13.46 14.27 27.00
N ASP A 513 -14.55 14.85 26.49
CA ASP A 513 -15.67 14.11 25.91
C ASP A 513 -15.22 13.47 24.59
N LYS A 514 -15.55 12.21 24.36
CA LYS A 514 -15.13 11.42 23.18
C LYS A 514 -16.25 11.17 22.19
N LYS A 515 -17.41 11.79 22.39
CA LYS A 515 -18.61 11.56 21.57
C LYS A 515 -18.37 11.80 20.08
N GLU A 516 -17.64 12.86 19.73
CA GLU A 516 -17.39 13.23 18.33
C GLU A 516 -16.12 12.61 17.73
N GLN A 517 -15.36 11.81 18.49
CA GLN A 517 -14.11 11.17 18.03
C GLN A 517 -14.30 10.31 16.77
N LEU A 518 -15.49 9.74 16.58
CA LEU A 518 -15.85 8.94 15.40
C LEU A 518 -17.00 9.60 14.62
N SER A 519 -17.10 10.93 14.64
CA SER A 519 -18.10 11.67 13.88
C SER A 519 -17.79 11.63 12.38
N TYR A 520 -18.76 12.06 11.55
CA TYR A 520 -18.53 12.18 10.11
C TYR A 520 -17.88 13.54 9.82
N TRP A 521 -16.54 13.58 9.89
CA TRP A 521 -15.77 14.81 9.73
C TRP A 521 -15.76 15.41 8.33
N ASP A 522 -16.20 14.67 7.31
CA ASP A 522 -16.34 15.19 5.94
C ASP A 522 -17.67 15.95 5.73
N ARG A 523 -18.57 15.93 6.73
CA ARG A 523 -19.86 16.64 6.69
C ARG A 523 -19.65 18.14 6.55
N ARG A 524 -20.36 18.78 5.61
CA ARG A 524 -20.49 20.25 5.56
C ARG A 524 -21.97 20.69 5.52
N PRO A 525 -22.37 21.72 6.29
CA PRO A 525 -21.58 22.37 7.35
C PRO A 525 -21.34 21.41 8.54
N LEU A 526 -20.25 21.64 9.28
CA LEU A 526 -19.97 20.94 10.54
C LEU A 526 -21.05 21.23 11.58
N HIS A 527 -21.33 20.28 12.46
CA HIS A 527 -22.18 20.50 13.63
C HIS A 527 -21.48 21.38 14.67
N GLN A 528 -22.24 22.11 15.49
CA GLN A 528 -21.67 22.90 16.58
C GLN A 528 -20.93 22.03 17.61
N SER A 529 -21.38 20.79 17.83
CA SER A 529 -20.68 19.83 18.71
C SER A 529 -19.33 19.41 18.13
N GLN A 530 -19.24 19.17 16.82
CA GLN A 530 -18.01 18.87 16.10
C GLN A 530 -17.00 20.03 16.21
N ILE A 531 -17.46 21.27 15.98
CA ILE A 531 -16.62 22.48 16.10
C ILE A 531 -16.07 22.61 17.54
N ARG A 532 -16.93 22.43 18.56
CA ARG A 532 -16.50 22.52 19.96
C ARG A 532 -15.51 21.43 20.34
N TYR A 533 -15.76 20.19 19.90
CA TYR A 533 -14.88 19.06 20.13
C TYR A 533 -13.49 19.34 19.54
N ALA A 534 -13.44 19.66 18.25
CA ALA A 534 -12.20 19.95 17.53
C ALA A 534 -11.43 21.10 18.18
N ALA A 535 -12.13 22.17 18.60
CA ALA A 535 -11.48 23.28 19.29
C ALA A 535 -10.95 22.88 20.68
N SER A 536 -11.67 22.01 21.41
CA SER A 536 -11.26 21.54 22.73
C SER A 536 -9.98 20.69 22.66
N ASP A 537 -9.87 19.82 21.65
CA ASP A 537 -8.73 18.90 21.53
C ASP A 537 -7.41 19.66 21.26
N ALA A 538 -7.44 20.73 20.45
CA ALA A 538 -6.28 21.61 20.28
C ALA A 538 -6.02 22.55 21.47
N PHE A 539 -7.06 23.20 22.02
CA PHE A 539 -6.90 24.19 23.08
C PHE A 539 -6.41 23.58 24.40
N CYS A 540 -6.87 22.37 24.73
CA CYS A 540 -6.47 21.71 25.97
C CYS A 540 -4.94 21.47 26.05
N LEU A 541 -4.25 21.38 24.90
CA LEU A 541 -2.79 21.25 24.84
C LEU A 541 -2.09 22.48 25.43
N LEU A 542 -2.61 23.69 25.16
CA LEU A 542 -2.11 24.94 25.73
C LEU A 542 -2.29 24.98 27.24
N GLU A 543 -3.47 24.61 27.74
CA GLU A 543 -3.77 24.61 29.17
C GLU A 543 -2.95 23.56 29.93
N VAL A 544 -2.82 22.37 29.36
CA VAL A 544 -1.96 21.32 29.93
C VAL A 544 -0.52 21.78 30.01
N TYR A 545 0.03 22.33 28.91
CA TYR A 545 1.40 22.83 28.89
C TYR A 545 1.59 23.96 29.90
N THR A 546 0.65 24.89 29.99
CA THR A 546 0.69 26.01 30.94
C THR A 546 0.68 25.50 32.38
N ALA A 547 -0.22 24.56 32.73
CA ALA A 547 -0.33 24.00 34.07
C ALA A 547 0.93 23.22 34.47
N VAL A 548 1.48 22.41 33.56
CA VAL A 548 2.69 21.63 33.80
C VAL A 548 3.92 22.53 33.90
N SER A 549 4.01 23.58 33.08
CA SER A 549 5.14 24.51 33.07
C SER A 549 5.19 25.41 34.30
N ARG A 550 4.03 25.72 34.91
CA ARG A 550 3.95 26.48 36.16
C ARG A 550 4.58 25.72 37.34
N GLU A 551 4.44 24.40 37.40
CA GLU A 551 4.96 23.58 38.50
C GLU A 551 5.44 22.19 38.02
N PRO A 552 6.56 22.10 37.28
CA PRO A 552 6.99 20.83 36.65
C PRO A 552 7.24 19.70 37.65
N SER A 553 7.78 20.03 38.81
CA SER A 553 8.11 19.07 39.89
C SER A 553 6.88 18.34 40.42
N ARG A 554 5.70 18.98 40.45
CA ARG A 554 4.42 18.35 40.84
C ARG A 554 4.02 17.20 39.91
N TYR A 555 4.55 17.19 38.69
CA TYR A 555 4.27 16.20 37.66
C TYR A 555 5.46 15.26 37.42
N GLY A 556 6.54 15.38 38.19
CA GLY A 556 7.77 14.59 38.00
C GLY A 556 8.55 14.98 36.74
N LEU A 557 8.42 16.23 36.30
CA LEU A 557 9.05 16.77 35.09
C LEU A 557 10.10 17.83 35.45
N THR A 558 11.05 18.06 34.53
CA THR A 558 12.05 19.14 34.65
C THR A 558 11.79 20.24 33.63
N ALA A 559 12.36 21.43 33.85
CA ALA A 559 12.20 22.55 32.92
C ALA A 559 12.80 22.25 31.55
N GLU A 560 13.92 21.51 31.49
CA GLU A 560 14.57 21.12 30.24
C GLU A 560 13.68 20.21 29.38
N GLN A 561 12.82 19.39 30.00
CA GLN A 561 11.89 18.51 29.28
C GLN A 561 10.72 19.27 28.65
N LEU A 562 10.48 20.51 29.09
CA LEU A 562 9.43 21.39 28.58
C LEU A 562 9.99 22.43 27.60
N ALA A 563 11.31 22.56 27.53
CA ALA A 563 12.02 23.38 26.57
C ALA A 563 12.16 22.61 25.25
N VAL A 564 11.66 23.22 24.17
CA VAL A 564 11.87 22.81 22.77
C VAL A 564 12.20 24.04 21.97
#